data_AF-A0A7D5PBT4-F1
#
_entry.id   AF-A0A7D5PBT4-F1
#
_cell.length_a   1.000
_cell.length_b   1.000
_cell.length_c   1.000
_cell.angle_alpha   90.00
_cell.angle_beta   90.00
_cell.angle_gamma   90.00
#
_symmetry.space_group_name_H-M   'P 1'
#
loop_
_entity.id
_entity.type
_entity.pdbx_description
1 polymer ?
#
loop_
_entity_poly.entity_id
_entity_poly.type
_entity_poly.pdbx_seq_one_letter_code
_entity_poly.pdbx_strand_id
1 'polypeptide(L)'
;MTRENLADASDTLESAADATGDDDAAERLTSLADQLDGLATRDRDPDHGRLARIENALNDLEDSDVTEQVQSAHESVVAFRETVEGV
;
A
#
# COMPACT_ATOMS: atom_id res chain seq x y z
N MET A 1 -15.07 1.28 5.66
CA MET A 1 -13.99 1.07 6.65
C MET A 1 -12.92 0.14 6.12
N THR A 2 -13.22 -1.10 5.72
CA THR A 2 -12.15 -1.99 5.20
C THR A 2 -11.50 -1.44 3.93
N ARG A 3 -12.28 -1.07 2.91
CA ARG A 3 -11.77 -0.42 1.69
C ARG A 3 -11.21 0.98 1.93
N GLU A 4 -11.60 1.63 3.04
CA GLU A 4 -10.98 2.90 3.43
C GLU A 4 -9.51 2.67 3.80
N ASN A 5 -9.15 1.56 4.46
CA ASN A 5 -7.74 1.23 4.73
C ASN A 5 -6.88 1.19 3.45
N LEU A 6 -7.42 0.69 2.33
CA LEU A 6 -6.68 0.66 1.06
C LEU A 6 -6.55 2.05 0.43
N ALA A 7 -7.59 2.88 0.55
CA ALA A 7 -7.55 4.28 0.11
C ALA A 7 -6.57 5.10 0.96
N ASP A 8 -6.62 4.95 2.29
CA ASP A 8 -5.73 5.61 3.23
C ASP A 8 -4.26 5.19 2.98
N ALA A 9 -4.02 3.91 2.70
CA ALA A 9 -2.70 3.43 2.31
C ALA A 9 -2.25 4.05 0.98
N SER A 10 -3.14 4.17 -0.01
CA SER A 10 -2.83 4.85 -1.27
C SER A 10 -2.41 6.30 -1.05
N ASP A 11 -3.23 7.09 -0.34
CA ASP A 11 -2.97 8.50 -0.07
C ASP A 11 -1.66 8.72 0.73
N THR A 12 -1.37 7.79 1.65
CA THR A 12 -0.13 7.80 2.44
C THR A 12 1.09 7.58 1.55
N LEU A 13 1.02 6.63 0.60
CA LEU A 13 2.12 6.34 -0.33
C LEU A 13 2.30 7.45 -1.37
N GLU A 14 1.23 8.06 -1.84
CA GLU A 14 1.29 9.24 -2.72
C GLU A 14 2.03 10.39 -2.01
N SER A 15 1.67 10.67 -0.76
CA SER A 15 2.34 11.67 0.06
C SER A 15 3.81 11.34 0.33
N ALA A 16 4.15 10.05 0.47
CA ALA A 16 5.52 9.59 0.63
C ALA A 16 6.34 9.74 -0.66
N ALA A 17 5.73 9.48 -1.82
CA ALA A 17 6.35 9.66 -3.12
C ALA A 17 6.70 11.13 -3.38
N ASP A 18 5.85 12.06 -2.95
CA ASP A 18 6.12 13.50 -3.02
C ASP A 18 7.21 13.98 -2.04
N ALA A 19 7.44 13.24 -0.96
CA ALA A 19 8.34 13.63 0.13
C ALA A 19 9.75 13.02 0.02
N THR A 20 9.87 11.83 -0.58
CA THR A 20 11.16 11.14 -0.72
C THR A 20 12.12 11.91 -1.63
N GLY A 21 13.41 11.87 -1.28
CA GLY A 21 14.48 12.41 -2.12
C GLY A 21 15.02 11.43 -3.17
N ASP A 22 14.49 10.21 -3.23
CA ASP A 22 14.93 9.15 -4.15
C ASP A 22 13.89 8.94 -5.26
N ASP A 23 14.26 9.29 -6.50
CA ASP A 23 13.37 9.19 -7.66
C ASP A 23 12.92 7.74 -7.94
N ASP A 24 13.79 6.75 -7.72
CA ASP A 24 13.45 5.33 -7.92
C ASP A 24 12.45 4.87 -6.82
N ALA A 25 12.61 5.37 -5.59
CA ALA A 25 11.64 5.13 -4.53
C ALA A 25 10.31 5.81 -4.82
N ALA A 26 10.32 7.06 -5.27
CA ALA A 26 9.13 7.83 -5.63
C ALA A 26 8.29 7.08 -6.69
N GLU A 27 8.91 6.62 -7.78
CA GLU A 27 8.22 5.85 -8.83
C GLU A 27 7.57 4.57 -8.28
N ARG A 28 8.27 3.87 -7.40
CA ARG A 28 7.76 2.63 -6.79
C ARG A 28 6.59 2.91 -5.84
N LEU A 29 6.68 3.97 -5.04
CA LEU A 29 5.63 4.41 -4.12
C LEU A 29 4.37 4.81 -4.88
N THR A 30 4.47 5.65 -5.91
CA THR A 30 3.33 6.02 -6.78
C THR A 30 2.70 4.79 -7.43
N SER A 31 3.51 3.86 -7.94
CA SER A 31 2.98 2.63 -8.54
C SER A 31 2.21 1.75 -7.53
N LEU A 32 2.63 1.72 -6.27
CA LEU A 32 1.93 1.01 -5.21
C LEU A 32 0.64 1.74 -4.79
N ALA A 33 0.67 3.07 -4.71
CA ALA A 33 -0.50 3.90 -4.46
C ALA A 33 -1.60 3.62 -5.50
N ASP A 34 -1.28 3.74 -6.79
CA ASP A 34 -2.21 3.44 -7.91
C ASP A 34 -2.83 2.04 -7.81
N GLN A 35 -2.03 1.05 -7.41
CA GLN A 35 -2.51 -0.31 -7.23
C GLN A 35 -3.50 -0.44 -6.08
N LEU A 36 -3.27 0.27 -4.97
CA LEU A 36 -4.11 0.28 -3.79
C LEU A 36 -5.41 1.05 -4.04
N ASP A 37 -5.36 2.22 -4.67
CA ASP A 37 -6.56 2.96 -5.09
C ASP A 37 -7.44 2.10 -6.02
N GLY A 38 -6.83 1.48 -7.02
CA GLY A 38 -7.51 0.56 -7.93
C GLY A 38 -8.05 -0.70 -7.25
N LEU A 39 -7.66 -1.02 -6.01
CA LEU A 39 -8.25 -2.07 -5.20
C LEU A 39 -9.36 -1.53 -4.28
N ALA A 40 -9.18 -0.32 -3.72
CA ALA A 40 -10.16 0.36 -2.88
C ALA A 40 -11.49 0.62 -3.62
N THR A 41 -11.42 0.89 -4.93
CA THR A 41 -12.58 1.22 -5.76
C THR A 41 -13.29 0.02 -6.39
N ARG A 42 -12.75 -1.20 -6.26
CA ARG A 42 -13.33 -2.40 -6.88
C ARG A 42 -14.49 -2.97 -6.08
N ASP A 43 -15.48 -3.50 -6.80
CA ASP A 43 -16.63 -4.20 -6.19
C ASP A 43 -16.23 -5.55 -5.56
N ARG A 44 -15.20 -6.20 -6.10
CA ARG A 44 -14.70 -7.51 -5.66
C ARG A 44 -13.39 -7.38 -4.90
N ASP A 45 -13.30 -8.07 -3.76
CA ASP A 45 -12.10 -8.08 -2.95
C ASP A 45 -10.92 -8.76 -3.67
N PRO A 46 -9.69 -8.23 -3.52
CA PRO A 46 -8.50 -8.85 -4.07
C PRO A 46 -8.19 -10.19 -3.41
N ASP A 47 -7.50 -11.06 -4.16
CA ASP A 47 -6.96 -12.29 -3.60
C ASP A 47 -5.77 -12.03 -2.66
N HIS A 48 -5.56 -12.94 -1.71
CA HIS A 48 -4.46 -12.86 -0.77
C HIS A 48 -3.08 -12.85 -1.44
N GLY A 49 -2.92 -13.50 -2.60
CA GLY A 49 -1.64 -13.53 -3.31
C GLY A 49 -1.27 -12.17 -3.91
N ARG A 50 -2.25 -11.39 -4.33
CA ARG A 50 -2.06 -10.00 -4.75
C ARG A 50 -1.69 -9.11 -3.57
N LEU A 51 -2.41 -9.20 -2.45
CA LEU A 51 -2.10 -8.42 -1.25
C LEU A 51 -0.69 -8.74 -0.72
N ALA A 52 -0.32 -10.02 -0.65
CA ALA A 52 1.01 -10.43 -0.22
C ALA A 52 2.13 -9.87 -1.09
N ARG A 53 1.92 -9.70 -2.41
CA ARG A 53 2.91 -9.06 -3.29
C ARG A 53 3.08 -7.57 -3.00
N ILE A 54 1.99 -6.88 -2.69
CA ILE A 54 2.03 -5.47 -2.30
C ILE A 54 2.73 -5.32 -0.94
N GLU A 55 2.38 -6.15 0.05
CA GLU A 55 3.05 -6.19 1.35
C GLU A 55 4.57 -6.38 1.20
N ASN A 56 5.02 -7.35 0.40
CA ASN A 56 6.46 -7.54 0.15
C ASN A 56 7.11 -6.32 -0.50
N ALA A 57 6.45 -5.69 -1.47
CA ALA A 57 6.97 -4.49 -2.12
C ALA A 57 7.07 -3.30 -1.14
N LEU A 58 6.16 -3.20 -0.16
CA LEU A 58 6.24 -2.21 0.91
C LEU A 58 7.40 -2.51 1.86
N ASN A 59 7.59 -3.78 2.27
CA ASN A 59 8.73 -4.19 3.09
C ASN A 59 10.08 -3.83 2.43
N ASP A 60 10.19 -3.98 1.11
CA ASP A 60 11.39 -3.60 0.35
C ASP A 60 11.70 -2.09 0.38
N LEU A 61 10.73 -1.25 0.78
CA LEU A 61 10.83 0.21 0.86
C LEU A 61 10.97 0.72 2.31
N GLU A 62 10.96 -0.16 3.31
CA GLU A 62 11.07 0.24 4.73
C GLU A 62 12.44 0.84 5.08
N ASP A 63 13.48 0.61 4.29
CA ASP A 63 14.81 1.23 4.47
C ASP A 63 14.95 2.63 3.81
N SER A 64 13.86 3.17 3.23
CA SER A 64 13.85 4.50 2.59
C SER A 64 13.83 5.65 3.60
N ASP A 65 13.96 6.89 3.12
CA ASP A 65 13.81 8.10 3.92
C ASP A 65 12.36 8.39 4.36
N VAL A 66 11.40 7.60 3.87
CA VAL A 66 9.95 7.69 4.17
C VAL A 66 9.42 6.42 4.85
N THR A 67 10.27 5.74 5.63
CA THR A 67 9.95 4.50 6.37
C THR A 67 8.63 4.57 7.14
N GLU A 68 8.37 5.67 7.85
CA GLU A 68 7.18 5.79 8.72
C GLU A 68 5.88 5.74 7.90
N GLN A 69 5.85 6.38 6.73
CA GLN A 69 4.72 6.36 5.82
C GLN A 69 4.54 4.97 5.21
N VAL A 70 5.64 4.33 4.79
CA VAL A 70 5.62 2.98 4.22
C VAL A 70 5.09 1.96 5.24
N GLN A 71 5.53 2.03 6.49
CA GLN A 71 5.05 1.17 7.57
C GLN A 71 3.57 1.42 7.86
N SER A 72 3.14 2.69 7.92
CA SER A 72 1.72 3.02 8.11
C SER A 72 0.84 2.48 6.98
N ALA A 73 1.29 2.56 5.73
CA ALA A 73 0.57 1.99 4.59
C ALA A 73 0.53 0.45 4.67
N HIS A 74 1.65 -0.17 5.07
CA HIS A 74 1.75 -1.61 5.25
C HIS A 74 0.77 -2.14 6.31
N GLU A 75 0.67 -1.47 7.46
CA GLU A 75 -0.30 -1.80 8.51
C GLU A 75 -1.75 -1.72 8.01
N SER A 76 -2.08 -0.69 7.23
CA SER A 76 -3.41 -0.54 6.63
C SER A 76 -3.73 -1.67 5.64
N VAL A 77 -2.77 -2.11 4.83
CA VAL A 77 -2.93 -3.25 3.91
C VAL A 77 -3.14 -4.55 4.69
N VAL A 78 -2.39 -4.77 5.77
CA VAL A 78 -2.56 -5.93 6.66
C VAL A 78 -3.96 -5.91 7.28
N ALA A 79 -4.39 -4.77 7.83
CA ALA A 79 -5.71 -4.61 8.42
C ALA A 79 -6.84 -4.88 7.40
N PHE A 80 -6.67 -4.48 6.13
CA PHE A 80 -7.61 -4.88 5.07
C PHE A 80 -7.58 -6.39 4.80
N ARG A 81 -6.39 -6.98 4.66
CA ARG A 81 -6.21 -8.40 4.34
C ARG A 81 -6.87 -9.32 5.37
N GLU A 82 -6.83 -8.97 6.65
CA GLU A 82 -7.50 -9.71 7.73
C GLU A 82 -9.02 -9.81 7.56
N THR A 83 -9.61 -8.90 6.77
CA THR A 83 -11.06 -8.88 6.50
C THR A 83 -11.45 -9.69 5.26
N VAL A 84 -10.48 -10.10 4.43
CA VAL A 84 -10.71 -10.94 3.26
C VAL A 84 -10.84 -12.39 3.72
N GLU A 85 -12.02 -12.98 3.50
CA GLU A 85 -12.29 -14.38 3.88
C GLU A 85 -11.54 -15.39 2.98
N GLY A 86 -10.89 -16.39 3.58
CA GLY A 86 -10.37 -17.57 2.86
C GLY A 86 -8.86 -17.82 2.96
N VAL A 87 -8.36 -18.01 4.18
CA VAL A 87 -7.03 -18.59 4.45
C VAL A 87 -7.01 -20.11 4.30
#